data_AF-A0A7Y4SB97-F1
#
_entry.id   AF-A0A7Y4SB97-F1
#
_cell.length_a   1.000
_cell.length_b   1.000
_cell.length_c   1.000
_cell.angle_alpha   90.00
_cell.angle_beta   90.00
_cell.angle_gamma   90.00
#
_symmetry.space_group_name_H-M   'P 1'
#
loop_
_entity.id
_entity.type
_entity.pdbx_description
1 polymer ?
#
loop_
_entity_poly.entity_id
_entity_poly.type
_entity_poly.pdbx_seq_one_letter_code
_entity_poly.pdbx_strand_id
1 'polypeptide(L)'
;MDKQMTAGECYEHGLVLKRVRMFHQAIDDFKKAAADPLYTGKAHVQTALCLSAAGRHEEAIMAFRQGLATRTFSPEEERHILYHMGQTLESLGRYTECLEVYAWIRKEDPGFGDLTQRMKHLRAGGSGPVPSAQGPWQAWIDEVCTRSRVLKPQMVAALERAGHWLSRQAGGLKNRNLFERRNTGFPGTADQRAPQAFKQIRQGRPAPRDRTIESRLHPRVPVRLRSHFSLKGREGAGEGELRDLSPKGCRVRSFVAVLVGTDLECCIFPQDTANPFIIDGATVRWTSPQEFGLAFTNVRPGVQRQISQLCRTQAA
;
A
#
# COMPACT_ATOMS: atom_id res chain seq x y z
N MET A 1 -20.80 -13.74 21.37
CA MET A 1 -21.63 -13.02 20.39
C MET A 1 -20.71 -12.08 19.64
N ASP A 2 -20.34 -12.43 18.40
CA ASP A 2 -19.51 -11.57 17.57
C ASP A 2 -20.29 -10.32 17.22
N LYS A 3 -19.82 -9.18 17.75
CA LYS A 3 -20.46 -7.89 17.48
C LYS A 3 -20.14 -7.51 16.03
N GLN A 4 -21.08 -7.74 15.13
CA GLN A 4 -20.99 -7.31 13.75
C GLN A 4 -20.72 -5.80 13.69
N MET A 5 -19.70 -5.39 12.96
CA MET A 5 -19.36 -3.98 12.76
C MET A 5 -20.51 -3.28 12.02
N THR A 6 -20.84 -2.07 12.46
CA THR A 6 -21.81 -1.23 11.74
C THR A 6 -21.27 -0.80 10.37
N ALA A 7 -22.13 -0.35 9.46
CA ALA A 7 -21.70 0.12 8.13
C ALA A 7 -20.65 1.23 8.21
N GLY A 8 -20.81 2.16 9.16
CA GLY A 8 -19.81 3.20 9.43
C GLY A 8 -18.49 2.64 9.96
N GLU A 9 -18.52 1.65 10.87
CA GLU A 9 -17.30 1.01 11.37
C GLU A 9 -16.56 0.23 10.28
N CYS A 10 -17.29 -0.46 9.40
CA CYS A 10 -16.73 -1.10 8.21
C CYS A 10 -16.11 -0.06 7.27
N TYR A 11 -16.78 1.07 7.02
CA TYR A 11 -16.26 2.13 6.18
C TYR A 11 -14.92 2.68 6.72
N GLU A 12 -14.89 3.03 8.01
CA GLU A 12 -13.70 3.54 8.66
C GLU A 12 -12.56 2.51 8.73
N HIS A 13 -12.87 1.25 9.01
CA HIS A 13 -11.88 0.18 9.00
C HIS A 13 -11.31 -0.04 7.59
N GLY A 14 -12.17 0.01 6.56
CA GLY A 14 -11.76 -0.04 5.15
C GLY A 14 -10.80 1.09 4.77
N LEU A 15 -11.01 2.32 5.26
CA LEU A 15 -10.09 3.44 5.02
C LEU A 15 -8.70 3.19 5.64
N VAL A 16 -8.66 2.63 6.85
CA VAL A 16 -7.40 2.25 7.51
C VAL A 16 -6.70 1.15 6.70
N LEU A 17 -7.43 0.10 6.30
CA LEU A 17 -6.91 -1.01 5.50
C LEU A 17 -6.37 -0.54 4.15
N LYS A 18 -7.07 0.39 3.47
CA LYS A 18 -6.60 1.03 2.23
C LYS A 18 -5.27 1.74 2.44
N ARG A 19 -5.14 2.50 3.53
CA ARG A 19 -3.93 3.28 3.84
C ARG A 19 -2.71 2.37 4.07
N VAL A 20 -2.92 1.19 4.63
CA VAL A 20 -1.87 0.15 4.79
C VAL A 20 -1.77 -0.80 3.59
N ARG A 21 -2.35 -0.43 2.43
CA ARG A 21 -2.28 -1.18 1.16
C ARG A 21 -2.92 -2.58 1.20
N MET A 22 -3.78 -2.85 2.18
CA MET A 22 -4.52 -4.11 2.31
C MET A 22 -5.82 -4.04 1.51
N PHE A 23 -5.66 -3.93 0.19
CA PHE A 23 -6.77 -3.61 -0.71
C PHE A 23 -7.89 -4.64 -0.72
N HIS A 24 -7.57 -5.93 -0.62
CA HIS A 24 -8.60 -6.99 -0.63
C HIS A 24 -9.55 -6.88 0.57
N GLN A 25 -8.98 -6.78 1.78
CA GLN A 25 -9.76 -6.64 3.01
C GLN A 25 -10.48 -5.28 3.06
N ALA A 26 -9.84 -4.21 2.57
CA ALA A 26 -10.47 -2.91 2.46
C ALA A 26 -11.71 -2.96 1.56
N ILE A 27 -11.64 -3.66 0.42
CA ILE A 27 -12.77 -3.86 -0.49
C ILE A 27 -13.90 -4.62 0.19
N ASP A 28 -13.60 -5.68 0.95
CA ASP A 28 -14.64 -6.43 1.67
C ASP A 28 -15.36 -5.57 2.71
N ASP A 29 -14.63 -4.72 3.42
CA ASP A 29 -15.22 -3.80 4.39
C ASP A 29 -16.00 -2.67 3.72
N PHE A 30 -15.53 -2.15 2.58
CA PHE A 30 -16.33 -1.20 1.79
C PHE A 30 -17.60 -1.85 1.22
N LYS A 31 -17.57 -3.11 0.80
CA LYS A 31 -18.77 -3.84 0.36
C LYS A 31 -19.80 -3.96 1.49
N LYS A 32 -19.36 -4.24 2.72
CA LYS A 32 -20.24 -4.25 3.90
C LYS A 32 -20.79 -2.86 4.19
N ALA A 33 -19.95 -1.82 4.08
CA ALA A 33 -20.38 -0.43 4.27
C ALA A 33 -21.41 0.01 3.21
N ALA A 34 -21.28 -0.47 1.98
CA ALA A 34 -22.19 -0.14 0.88
C ALA A 34 -23.62 -0.67 1.06
N ALA A 35 -23.88 -1.52 2.07
CA ALA A 35 -25.24 -1.91 2.44
C ALA A 35 -26.07 -0.76 3.02
N ASP A 36 -25.41 0.30 3.50
CA ASP A 36 -26.06 1.53 3.98
C ASP A 36 -26.08 2.59 2.87
N PRO A 37 -27.27 3.14 2.52
CA PRO A 37 -27.41 4.21 1.52
C PRO A 37 -26.53 5.43 1.77
N LEU A 38 -26.23 5.75 3.05
CA LEU A 38 -25.37 6.86 3.42
C LEU A 38 -23.93 6.67 2.93
N TYR A 39 -23.46 5.42 2.87
CA TYR A 39 -22.09 5.08 2.50
C TYR A 39 -21.98 4.48 1.10
N THR A 40 -23.07 4.06 0.47
CA THR A 40 -23.07 3.33 -0.82
C THR A 40 -22.17 4.00 -1.87
N GLY A 41 -22.41 5.28 -2.19
CA GLY A 41 -21.63 6.00 -3.20
C GLY A 41 -20.15 6.09 -2.82
N LYS A 42 -19.85 6.54 -1.59
CA LYS A 42 -18.48 6.70 -1.09
C LYS A 42 -17.74 5.35 -1.06
N ALA A 43 -18.38 4.29 -0.60
CA ALA A 43 -17.81 2.95 -0.51
C ALA A 43 -17.48 2.36 -1.89
N HIS A 44 -18.31 2.60 -2.91
CA HIS A 44 -18.01 2.23 -4.29
C HIS A 44 -16.78 2.98 -4.84
N VAL A 45 -16.67 4.29 -4.58
CA VAL A 45 -15.48 5.07 -4.96
C VAL A 45 -14.22 4.55 -4.26
N GLN A 46 -14.28 4.26 -2.96
CA GLN A 46 -13.14 3.70 -2.24
C GLN A 46 -12.75 2.30 -2.76
N THR A 47 -13.75 1.47 -3.06
CA THR A 47 -13.56 0.15 -3.69
C THR A 47 -12.84 0.31 -5.03
N ALA A 48 -13.25 1.27 -5.86
CA ALA A 48 -12.62 1.55 -7.14
C ALA A 48 -11.15 1.97 -7.00
N LEU A 49 -10.84 2.84 -6.03
CA LEU A 49 -9.46 3.25 -5.74
C LEU A 49 -8.59 2.07 -5.28
N CYS A 50 -9.12 1.19 -4.43
CA CYS A 50 -8.43 -0.05 -4.02
C CYS A 50 -8.19 -0.99 -5.20
N LEU A 51 -9.19 -1.19 -6.06
CA LEU A 51 -9.09 -2.05 -7.24
C LEU A 51 -8.08 -1.49 -8.25
N SER A 52 -8.10 -0.19 -8.50
CA SER A 52 -7.16 0.49 -9.41
C SER A 52 -5.72 0.37 -8.88
N ALA A 53 -5.51 0.61 -7.58
CA ALA A 53 -4.20 0.45 -6.95
C ALA A 53 -3.70 -1.00 -6.88
N ALA A 54 -4.60 -1.98 -7.01
CA ALA A 54 -4.30 -3.41 -7.10
C ALA A 54 -4.17 -3.91 -8.56
N GLY A 55 -4.25 -3.03 -9.56
CA GLY A 55 -4.15 -3.38 -10.99
C GLY A 55 -5.43 -3.99 -11.60
N ARG A 56 -6.54 -4.06 -10.84
CA ARG A 56 -7.84 -4.58 -11.30
C ARG A 56 -8.67 -3.46 -11.93
N HIS A 57 -8.18 -2.94 -13.05
CA HIS A 57 -8.64 -1.68 -13.61
C HIS A 57 -10.08 -1.73 -14.17
N GLU A 58 -10.52 -2.84 -14.78
CA GLU A 58 -11.89 -2.96 -15.31
C GLU A 58 -12.94 -2.91 -14.20
N GLU A 59 -12.70 -3.66 -13.12
CA GLU A 59 -13.56 -3.66 -11.95
C GLU A 59 -13.55 -2.30 -11.25
N ALA A 60 -12.40 -1.61 -11.23
CA ALA A 60 -12.32 -0.26 -10.71
C ALA A 60 -13.21 0.71 -11.49
N ILE A 61 -13.21 0.65 -12.83
CA ILE A 61 -14.09 1.48 -13.67
C ILE A 61 -15.57 1.18 -13.37
N MET A 62 -15.94 -0.09 -13.21
CA MET A 62 -17.31 -0.46 -12.83
C MET A 62 -17.69 0.13 -11.47
N ALA A 63 -16.81 0.02 -10.48
CA ALA A 63 -17.05 0.57 -9.15
C ALA A 63 -17.14 2.11 -9.15
N PHE A 64 -16.33 2.81 -9.96
CA PHE A 64 -16.48 4.26 -10.15
C PHE A 64 -17.85 4.63 -10.73
N ARG A 65 -18.30 3.91 -11.77
CA ARG A 65 -19.62 4.11 -12.37
C ARG A 65 -20.76 3.86 -11.37
N GLN A 66 -20.66 2.80 -10.57
CA GLN A 66 -21.62 2.51 -9.50
C GLN A 66 -21.68 3.63 -8.46
N GLY A 67 -20.51 4.16 -8.05
CA GLY A 67 -20.45 5.30 -7.16
C GLY A 67 -21.13 6.53 -7.76
N LEU A 68 -20.76 6.94 -8.97
CA LEU A 68 -21.35 8.11 -9.63
C LEU A 68 -22.86 7.96 -9.90
N ALA A 69 -23.35 6.74 -10.07
CA ALA A 69 -24.77 6.48 -10.27
C ALA A 69 -25.63 6.82 -9.03
N THR A 70 -25.06 6.91 -7.82
CA THR A 70 -25.84 7.27 -6.62
C THR A 70 -26.22 8.75 -6.58
N ARG A 71 -25.57 9.62 -7.37
CA ARG A 71 -25.82 11.07 -7.42
C ARG A 71 -25.77 11.76 -6.04
N THR A 72 -24.99 11.21 -5.13
CA THR A 72 -24.79 11.75 -3.76
C THR A 72 -23.60 12.70 -3.66
N PHE A 73 -22.91 12.93 -4.77
CA PHE A 73 -21.66 13.66 -4.84
C PHE A 73 -21.90 15.11 -5.27
N SER A 74 -21.13 16.04 -4.70
CA SER A 74 -21.10 17.41 -5.22
C SER A 74 -20.44 17.44 -6.62
N PRO A 75 -20.72 18.46 -7.46
CA PRO A 75 -20.09 18.58 -8.78
C PRO A 75 -18.56 18.58 -8.74
N GLU A 76 -17.97 19.10 -7.67
CA GLU A 76 -16.52 19.07 -7.45
C GLU A 76 -16.02 17.63 -7.24
N GLU A 77 -16.70 16.87 -6.38
CA GLU A 77 -16.36 15.48 -6.09
C GLU A 77 -16.49 14.63 -7.36
N GLU A 78 -17.55 14.83 -8.13
CA GLU A 78 -17.78 14.13 -9.40
C GLU A 78 -16.63 14.33 -10.38
N ARG A 79 -16.15 15.57 -10.56
CA ARG A 79 -14.99 15.87 -11.42
C ARG A 79 -13.76 15.09 -10.97
N HIS A 80 -13.49 15.03 -9.68
CA HIS A 80 -12.37 14.25 -9.17
C HIS A 80 -12.56 12.74 -9.36
N ILE A 81 -13.74 12.20 -9.07
CA ILE A 81 -14.02 10.76 -9.28
C ILE A 81 -13.82 10.40 -10.77
N LEU A 82 -14.33 11.24 -11.67
CA LEU A 82 -14.14 11.08 -13.11
C LEU A 82 -12.68 11.17 -13.51
N TYR A 83 -11.89 12.05 -12.89
CA TYR A 83 -10.45 12.13 -13.14
C TYR A 83 -9.74 10.82 -12.78
N HIS A 84 -10.04 10.21 -11.63
CA HIS A 84 -9.48 8.90 -11.24
C HIS A 84 -9.92 7.76 -12.16
N MET A 85 -11.18 7.77 -12.58
CA MET A 85 -11.67 6.84 -13.59
C MET A 85 -10.91 7.02 -14.92
N GLY A 86 -10.65 8.26 -15.33
CA GLY A 86 -9.84 8.59 -16.50
C GLY A 86 -8.40 8.08 -16.40
N GLN A 87 -7.73 8.27 -15.25
CA GLN A 87 -6.39 7.71 -15.00
C GLN A 87 -6.38 6.18 -15.02
N THR A 88 -7.46 5.56 -14.53
CA THR A 88 -7.63 4.10 -14.57
C THR A 88 -7.83 3.63 -16.03
N LEU A 89 -8.57 4.38 -16.84
CA LEU A 89 -8.72 4.13 -18.28
C LEU A 89 -7.40 4.30 -19.05
N GLU A 90 -6.57 5.30 -18.70
CA GLU A 90 -5.21 5.45 -19.25
C GLU A 90 -4.35 4.21 -18.98
N SER A 91 -4.39 3.72 -17.73
CA SER A 91 -3.62 2.55 -17.29
C SER A 91 -4.05 1.27 -18.01
N LEU A 92 -5.33 1.21 -18.41
CA LEU A 92 -5.90 0.14 -19.23
C LEU A 92 -5.63 0.27 -20.74
N GLY A 93 -5.06 1.40 -21.19
CA GLY A 93 -4.90 1.69 -22.62
C GLY A 93 -6.19 2.08 -23.34
N ARG A 94 -7.30 2.30 -22.62
CA ARG A 94 -8.60 2.71 -23.18
C ARG A 94 -8.64 4.22 -23.41
N TYR A 95 -7.77 4.71 -24.29
CA TYR A 95 -7.51 6.14 -24.49
C TYR A 95 -8.70 6.93 -25.05
N THR A 96 -9.55 6.29 -25.87
CA THR A 96 -10.75 6.93 -26.44
C THR A 96 -11.73 7.34 -25.33
N GLU A 97 -12.10 6.39 -24.47
CA GLU A 97 -12.98 6.63 -23.32
C GLU A 97 -12.35 7.57 -22.29
N CYS A 98 -11.04 7.46 -22.07
CA CYS A 98 -10.31 8.40 -21.21
C CYS A 98 -10.46 9.85 -21.71
N LEU A 99 -10.28 10.08 -23.02
CA LEU A 99 -10.40 11.40 -23.62
C LEU A 99 -11.83 11.94 -23.57
N GLU A 100 -12.85 11.10 -23.64
CA GLU A 100 -14.26 11.50 -23.45
C GLU A 100 -14.50 11.98 -22.01
N VAL A 101 -14.03 11.21 -21.02
CA VAL A 101 -14.14 11.58 -19.60
C VAL A 101 -13.40 12.89 -19.32
N TYR A 102 -12.19 13.04 -19.83
CA TYR A 102 -11.41 14.27 -19.68
C TYR A 102 -12.02 15.46 -20.41
N ALA A 103 -12.61 15.25 -21.59
CA ALA A 103 -13.32 16.32 -22.29
C ALA A 103 -14.51 16.83 -21.48
N TRP A 104 -15.23 15.94 -20.77
CA TRP A 104 -16.30 16.33 -19.87
C TRP A 104 -15.78 17.18 -18.70
N ILE A 105 -14.73 16.72 -17.99
CA ILE A 105 -14.16 17.47 -16.86
C ILE A 105 -13.70 18.85 -17.31
N ARG A 106 -13.00 18.94 -18.45
CA ARG A 106 -12.48 20.19 -19.00
C ARG A 106 -13.58 21.19 -19.39
N LYS A 107 -14.75 20.69 -19.81
CA LYS A 107 -15.90 21.54 -20.16
C LYS A 107 -16.45 22.25 -18.91
N GLU A 108 -16.50 21.53 -17.80
CA GLU A 108 -16.99 22.05 -16.51
C GLU A 108 -15.93 22.87 -15.77
N ASP A 109 -14.66 22.45 -15.85
CA ASP A 109 -13.52 23.12 -15.23
C ASP A 109 -12.28 23.05 -16.16
N PRO A 110 -12.04 24.08 -16.97
CA PRO A 110 -10.88 24.14 -17.87
C PRO A 110 -9.53 24.13 -17.14
N GLY A 111 -9.51 24.50 -15.85
CA GLY A 111 -8.31 24.60 -15.02
C GLY A 111 -8.03 23.36 -14.17
N PHE A 112 -8.78 22.27 -14.37
CA PHE A 112 -8.69 21.09 -13.53
C PHE A 112 -7.33 20.36 -13.67
N GLY A 113 -6.44 20.55 -12.69
CA GLY A 113 -5.18 19.81 -12.55
C GLY A 113 -4.26 19.85 -13.78
N ASP A 114 -3.72 18.69 -14.17
CA ASP A 114 -2.83 18.50 -15.33
C ASP A 114 -3.58 18.03 -16.59
N LEU A 115 -4.91 18.12 -16.59
CA LEU A 115 -5.81 17.53 -17.59
C LEU A 115 -5.48 17.97 -19.03
N THR A 116 -5.19 19.25 -19.24
CA THR A 116 -4.84 19.78 -20.57
C THR A 116 -3.56 19.14 -21.12
N GLN A 117 -2.55 18.93 -20.27
CA GLN A 117 -1.30 18.29 -20.69
C GLN A 117 -1.52 16.79 -20.95
N ARG A 118 -2.30 16.12 -20.11
CA ARG A 118 -2.69 14.71 -20.32
C ARG A 118 -3.41 14.49 -21.64
N MET A 119 -4.45 15.28 -21.90
CA MET A 119 -5.20 15.19 -23.16
C MET A 119 -4.32 15.45 -24.38
N LYS A 120 -3.40 16.42 -24.31
CA LYS A 120 -2.44 16.69 -25.39
C LYS A 120 -1.50 15.50 -25.63
N HIS A 121 -0.98 14.90 -24.56
CA HIS A 121 -0.12 13.72 -24.63
C HIS A 121 -0.82 12.51 -25.26
N LEU A 122 -2.03 12.18 -24.78
CA LEU A 122 -2.82 11.06 -25.29
C LEU A 122 -3.19 11.24 -26.77
N ARG A 123 -3.57 12.47 -27.17
CA ARG A 123 -3.87 12.79 -28.58
C ARG A 123 -2.66 12.71 -29.50
N ALA A 124 -1.46 12.92 -28.97
CA ALA A 124 -0.21 12.77 -29.72
C ALA A 124 0.23 11.30 -29.87
N GLY A 125 -0.60 10.33 -29.45
CA GLY A 125 -0.26 8.91 -29.48
C GLY A 125 0.65 8.47 -28.33
N GLY A 126 0.79 9.29 -27.29
CA GLY A 126 1.55 8.95 -26.09
C GLY A 126 0.93 7.73 -25.38
N SER A 127 1.76 6.73 -25.09
CA SER A 127 1.37 5.54 -24.34
C SER A 127 1.85 5.63 -22.90
N GLY A 128 0.96 5.33 -21.96
CA GLY A 128 1.26 5.25 -20.53
C GLY A 128 0.81 6.49 -19.73
N PRO A 129 0.74 6.37 -18.39
CA PRO A 129 0.27 7.45 -17.54
C PRO A 129 1.24 8.62 -17.58
N VAL A 130 0.74 9.83 -17.85
CA VAL A 130 1.54 11.05 -17.68
C VAL A 130 1.92 11.15 -16.19
N PRO A 131 3.20 11.40 -15.84
CA PRO A 131 3.59 11.60 -14.45
C PRO A 131 2.76 12.74 -13.84
N SER A 132 1.81 12.39 -12.95
CA SER A 132 1.09 13.38 -12.15
C SER A 132 1.98 13.72 -10.96
N ALA A 133 2.13 15.02 -10.69
CA ALA A 133 2.43 15.43 -9.32
C ALA A 133 1.24 14.97 -8.46
N GLN A 134 1.49 14.13 -7.45
CA GLN A 134 0.47 13.76 -6.47
C GLN A 134 -0.10 15.05 -5.88
N GLY A 135 -1.41 15.29 -6.12
CA GLY A 135 -2.05 16.56 -5.86
C GLY A 135 -2.87 16.62 -4.56
N PRO A 136 -3.36 17.81 -4.18
CA PRO A 136 -4.13 18.12 -2.96
C PRO A 136 -5.36 17.26 -2.68
N TRP A 137 -5.79 16.48 -3.65
CA TRP A 137 -7.00 15.68 -3.63
C TRP A 137 -6.94 14.45 -2.70
N GLN A 138 -5.77 13.84 -2.47
CA GLN A 138 -5.66 12.77 -1.45
C GLN A 138 -6.01 13.29 -0.06
N ALA A 139 -5.64 14.54 0.24
CA ALA A 139 -6.05 15.23 1.46
C ALA A 139 -7.55 15.55 1.45
N TRP A 140 -8.13 15.89 0.29
CA TRP A 140 -9.57 16.13 0.15
C TRP A 140 -10.43 14.85 0.31
N ILE A 141 -10.01 13.68 -0.20
CA ILE A 141 -10.70 12.41 0.11
C ILE A 141 -10.66 12.17 1.62
N ASP A 142 -9.49 12.33 2.23
CA ASP A 142 -9.34 12.18 3.68
C ASP A 142 -10.24 13.20 4.43
N GLU A 143 -10.42 14.42 3.91
CA GLU A 143 -11.30 15.49 4.44
C GLU A 143 -12.80 15.19 4.27
N VAL A 144 -13.23 14.69 3.11
CA VAL A 144 -14.62 14.29 2.81
C VAL A 144 -15.02 13.02 3.55
N CYS A 145 -14.03 12.17 3.85
CA CYS A 145 -14.20 11.05 4.76
C CYS A 145 -14.31 11.53 6.22
N THR A 146 -13.51 12.50 6.66
CA THR A 146 -13.59 13.06 8.03
C THR A 146 -14.84 13.92 8.27
N ARG A 147 -15.40 14.59 7.26
CA ARG A 147 -16.68 15.32 7.37
C ARG A 147 -17.88 14.40 7.65
N SER A 148 -17.78 13.09 7.38
CA SER A 148 -18.87 12.14 7.65
C SER A 148 -19.00 11.64 9.10
N ARG A 149 -18.00 11.83 9.97
CA ARG A 149 -18.13 11.82 11.45
C ARG A 149 -16.78 11.97 12.14
N VAL A 150 -16.84 12.49 13.37
CA VAL A 150 -15.77 12.45 14.37
C VAL A 150 -15.30 11.00 14.54
N LEU A 151 -14.10 10.72 14.02
CA LEU A 151 -13.34 9.53 14.31
C LEU A 151 -13.30 9.32 15.84
N LYS A 152 -13.56 8.10 16.31
CA LYS A 152 -13.42 7.77 17.74
C LYS A 152 -11.98 8.16 18.18
N PRO A 153 -11.75 8.68 19.40
CA PRO A 153 -10.42 9.17 19.83
C PRO A 153 -9.29 8.14 19.66
N GLN A 154 -9.61 6.85 19.81
CA GLN A 154 -8.69 5.74 19.57
C GLN A 154 -8.19 5.62 18.11
N MET A 155 -9.02 6.02 17.14
CA MET A 155 -8.72 6.02 15.71
C MET A 155 -8.05 7.32 15.29
N VAL A 156 -8.46 8.45 15.85
CA VAL A 156 -7.74 9.74 15.73
C VAL A 156 -6.30 9.58 16.21
N ALA A 157 -6.09 8.96 17.38
CA ALA A 157 -4.74 8.71 17.89
C ALA A 157 -3.91 7.81 16.96
N ALA A 158 -4.53 6.82 16.31
CA ALA A 158 -3.84 5.96 15.33
C ALA A 158 -3.47 6.73 14.04
N LEU A 159 -4.35 7.63 13.59
CA LEU A 159 -4.18 8.44 12.38
C LEU A 159 -3.23 9.62 12.60
N GLU A 160 -3.29 10.33 13.73
CA GLU A 160 -2.32 11.35 14.13
C GLU A 160 -0.92 10.76 14.27
N ARG A 161 -0.81 9.56 14.83
CA ARG A 161 0.46 8.81 14.91
C ARG A 161 0.98 8.43 13.53
N ALA A 162 0.12 8.31 12.51
CA ALA A 162 0.50 8.05 11.11
C ALA A 162 0.82 9.32 10.32
N GLY A 163 0.07 10.40 10.53
CA GLY A 163 0.28 11.69 9.89
C GLY A 163 1.58 12.37 10.33
N HIS A 164 1.89 12.39 11.63
CA HIS A 164 3.13 13.00 12.14
C HIS A 164 4.42 12.25 11.75
N TRP A 165 4.30 11.04 11.16
CA TRP A 165 5.42 10.30 10.58
C TRP A 165 5.69 10.75 9.14
N LEU A 166 4.64 10.93 8.32
CA LEU A 166 4.75 11.41 6.93
C LEU A 166 5.20 12.87 6.84
N SER A 167 4.70 13.76 7.71
CA SER A 167 5.04 15.19 7.68
C SER A 167 6.50 15.48 8.05
N ARG A 168 7.23 14.53 8.66
CA ARG A 168 8.68 14.67 8.95
C ARG A 168 9.59 14.25 7.79
N GLN A 169 9.09 13.54 6.78
CA GLN A 169 9.90 13.13 5.62
C GLN A 169 9.80 14.07 4.40
N ALA A 170 8.89 15.05 4.39
CA ALA A 170 8.83 16.08 3.35
C ALA A 170 9.88 17.21 3.53
N GLY A 171 10.75 17.13 4.53
CA GLY A 171 11.81 18.11 4.83
C GLY A 171 13.22 17.73 4.35
N GLY A 172 13.37 16.80 3.41
CA GLY A 172 14.66 16.20 3.04
C GLY A 172 15.13 16.39 1.59
N LEU A 173 14.52 17.29 0.80
CA LEU A 173 14.93 17.58 -0.58
C LEU A 173 15.47 19.00 -0.68
N LYS A 174 16.66 19.25 -0.13
CA LYS A 174 17.52 20.37 -0.54
C LYS A 174 18.93 19.87 -0.76
N ASN A 175 19.45 20.24 -1.93
CA ASN A 175 20.83 20.08 -2.41
C ASN A 175 21.33 18.67 -2.66
N ARG A 176 21.50 18.35 -3.96
CA ARG A 176 22.83 18.05 -4.51
C ARG A 176 22.87 18.32 -6.00
N ASN A 177 23.60 19.39 -6.34
CA ASN A 177 24.09 19.70 -7.67
C ASN A 177 24.88 18.50 -8.22
N LEU A 178 24.42 17.95 -9.34
CA LEU A 178 25.21 17.11 -10.22
C LEU A 178 26.09 18.04 -11.07
N PHE A 179 27.40 18.04 -10.82
CA PHE A 179 28.39 18.47 -11.80
C PHE A 179 29.18 17.24 -12.26
N GLU A 180 29.18 17.04 -13.58
CA GLU A 180 30.31 16.62 -14.41
C GLU A 180 31.05 15.30 -14.13
N ARG A 181 30.87 14.29 -15.00
CA ARG A 181 31.65 14.11 -16.25
C ARG A 181 31.31 12.76 -16.90
N ARG A 182 30.99 12.79 -18.20
CA ARG A 182 31.01 11.62 -19.08
C ARG A 182 32.45 11.29 -19.43
N ASN A 183 32.82 10.01 -19.34
CA ASN A 183 33.97 9.49 -20.07
C ASN A 183 33.51 8.28 -20.87
N THR A 184 33.72 8.37 -22.18
CA THR A 184 33.38 7.40 -23.23
C THR A 184 34.62 6.60 -23.62
N GLY A 185 34.45 5.29 -23.83
CA GLY A 185 35.41 4.43 -24.55
C GLY A 185 34.89 2.99 -24.59
N PHE A 186 34.28 2.55 -25.71
CA PHE A 186 34.86 1.72 -26.79
C PHE A 186 34.60 0.21 -26.59
N PRO A 187 34.70 -0.65 -27.61
CA PRO A 187 33.67 -0.98 -28.62
C PRO A 187 33.25 -2.47 -28.57
N GLY A 188 32.29 -2.85 -29.42
CA GLY A 188 31.72 -4.20 -29.48
C GLY A 188 32.59 -5.27 -30.15
N THR A 189 32.07 -6.50 -30.14
CA THR A 189 31.89 -7.40 -31.30
C THR A 189 31.10 -8.64 -30.87
N ALA A 190 30.27 -9.13 -31.78
CA ALA A 190 29.45 -10.32 -31.68
C ALA A 190 30.27 -11.62 -31.63
N ASP A 191 29.73 -12.68 -31.02
CA ASP A 191 29.68 -13.98 -31.70
C ASP A 191 28.55 -14.88 -31.15
N GLN A 192 27.99 -15.67 -32.05
CA GLN A 192 26.90 -16.61 -31.90
C GLN A 192 27.41 -17.95 -31.32
N ARG A 193 26.57 -18.64 -30.53
CA ARG A 193 26.33 -20.11 -30.57
C ARG A 193 25.46 -20.54 -29.38
N ALA A 194 24.36 -21.21 -29.69
CA ALA A 194 23.64 -22.11 -28.79
C ALA A 194 23.88 -23.56 -29.28
N PRO A 195 23.39 -24.63 -28.63
CA PRO A 195 22.93 -24.81 -27.24
C PRO A 195 23.56 -26.06 -26.57
N GLN A 196 23.87 -26.06 -25.27
CA GLN A 196 24.14 -27.33 -24.56
C GLN A 196 23.68 -27.36 -23.09
N ALA A 197 22.92 -28.42 -22.81
CA ALA A 197 22.87 -29.22 -21.59
C ALA A 197 22.41 -28.55 -20.27
N PHE A 198 21.19 -28.91 -19.88
CA PHE A 198 20.74 -28.99 -18.49
C PHE A 198 21.80 -29.70 -17.63
N LYS A 199 22.48 -28.94 -16.76
CA LYS A 199 23.26 -29.47 -15.64
C LYS A 199 22.56 -29.12 -14.35
N GLN A 200 22.21 -30.18 -13.61
CA GLN A 200 21.77 -30.18 -12.23
C GLN A 200 22.43 -29.07 -11.41
N ILE A 201 21.60 -28.24 -10.78
CA ILE A 201 22.05 -27.29 -9.76
C ILE A 201 22.58 -28.11 -8.60
N ARG A 202 23.91 -28.11 -8.47
CA ARG A 202 24.63 -28.64 -7.32
C ARG A 202 24.10 -27.97 -6.06
N GLN A 203 23.72 -28.80 -5.09
CA GLN A 203 23.40 -28.39 -3.73
C GLN A 203 24.56 -27.56 -3.18
N GLY A 204 24.36 -26.24 -3.11
CA GLY A 204 25.29 -25.33 -2.45
C GLY A 204 25.34 -25.65 -0.96
N ARG A 205 26.55 -25.86 -0.43
CA ARG A 205 26.81 -26.00 1.01
C ARG A 205 26.00 -24.96 1.81
N PRO A 206 25.37 -25.33 2.94
CA PRO A 206 24.79 -24.35 3.83
C PRO A 206 25.89 -23.35 4.22
N ALA A 207 25.56 -22.06 4.16
CA ALA A 207 26.47 -20.99 4.57
C ALA A 207 27.04 -21.31 5.97
N PRO A 208 28.34 -21.03 6.23
CA PRO A 208 28.90 -21.25 7.55
C PRO A 208 28.04 -20.47 8.54
N ARG A 209 27.54 -21.14 9.58
CA ARG A 209 26.93 -20.48 10.72
C ARG A 209 28.03 -19.68 11.39
N ASP A 210 28.16 -18.42 11.01
CA ASP A 210 28.96 -17.47 11.75
C ASP A 210 28.35 -17.40 13.15
N ARG A 211 29.03 -18.03 14.11
CA ARG A 211 28.68 -17.99 15.54
C ARG A 211 29.14 -16.65 16.12
N THR A 212 28.90 -15.55 15.40
CA THR A 212 28.86 -14.23 16.00
C THR A 212 27.62 -14.22 16.87
N ILE A 213 27.85 -14.51 18.17
CA ILE A 213 26.95 -14.38 19.32
C ILE A 213 25.58 -13.86 18.91
N GLU A 214 24.54 -14.71 18.99
CA GLU A 214 23.16 -14.25 18.98
C GLU A 214 22.97 -13.31 20.18
N SER A 215 23.36 -12.03 20.02
CA SER A 215 23.22 -10.99 21.04
C SER A 215 21.76 -10.54 21.04
N ARG A 216 20.87 -11.48 21.35
CA ARG A 216 19.44 -11.23 21.39
C ARG A 216 19.16 -10.38 22.62
N LEU A 217 18.97 -9.09 22.38
CA LEU A 217 18.67 -8.10 23.43
C LEU A 217 17.28 -8.30 24.06
N HIS A 218 16.38 -9.06 23.42
CA HIS A 218 15.01 -9.25 23.90
C HIS A 218 14.56 -10.71 23.83
N PRO A 219 13.92 -11.24 24.88
CA PRO A 219 13.29 -12.55 24.85
C PRO A 219 12.13 -12.55 23.84
N ARG A 220 11.96 -13.68 23.13
CA ARG A 220 10.85 -13.86 22.19
C ARG A 220 9.72 -14.57 22.90
N VAL A 221 8.53 -14.02 22.75
CA VAL A 221 7.31 -14.56 23.32
C VAL A 221 6.61 -15.35 22.23
N PRO A 222 6.31 -16.65 22.44
CA PRO A 222 5.62 -17.45 21.47
C PRO A 222 4.20 -16.90 21.31
N VAL A 223 3.89 -16.41 20.11
CA VAL A 223 2.55 -15.95 19.74
C VAL A 223 2.17 -16.56 18.40
N ARG A 224 0.88 -16.60 18.10
CA ARG A 224 0.37 -16.87 16.75
C ARG A 224 -0.61 -15.78 16.39
N LEU A 225 -0.17 -14.86 15.55
CA LEU A 225 -0.94 -13.69 15.16
C LEU A 225 -1.00 -13.61 13.65
N ARG A 226 -2.13 -13.13 13.12
CA ARG A 226 -2.18 -12.82 11.69
C ARG A 226 -1.26 -11.64 11.39
N SER A 227 -0.55 -11.72 10.29
CA SER A 227 0.32 -10.67 9.81
C SER A 227 0.17 -10.49 8.30
N HIS A 228 0.27 -9.25 7.87
CA HIS A 228 0.35 -8.88 6.47
C HIS A 228 1.59 -8.03 6.26
N PHE A 229 2.29 -8.21 5.15
CA PHE A 229 3.47 -7.43 4.83
C PHE A 229 3.47 -6.98 3.38
N SER A 230 4.10 -5.84 3.13
CA SER A 230 4.23 -5.22 1.81
C SER A 230 5.70 -4.87 1.55
N LEU A 231 6.16 -5.15 0.34
CA LEU A 231 7.52 -4.88 -0.11
C LEU A 231 7.69 -3.40 -0.43
N LYS A 232 8.68 -2.73 0.18
CA LYS A 232 8.98 -1.33 -0.16
C LYS A 232 9.67 -1.26 -1.53
N GLY A 233 9.06 -0.55 -2.48
CA GLY A 233 9.63 -0.27 -3.80
C GLY A 233 9.47 -1.39 -4.84
N ARG A 234 8.67 -2.43 -4.58
CA ARG A 234 8.29 -3.45 -5.56
C ARG A 234 6.82 -3.83 -5.37
N GLU A 235 6.17 -4.29 -6.44
CA GLU A 235 4.87 -4.94 -6.32
C GLU A 235 5.04 -6.29 -5.64
N GLY A 236 4.44 -6.43 -4.46
CA GLY A 236 4.43 -7.67 -3.72
C GLY A 236 3.94 -7.45 -2.29
N ALA A 237 2.86 -8.14 -1.95
CA ALA A 237 2.31 -8.19 -0.62
C ALA A 237 2.00 -9.64 -0.28
N GLY A 238 2.05 -9.98 1.00
CA GLY A 238 1.86 -11.34 1.47
C GLY A 238 1.18 -11.38 2.82
N GLU A 239 0.41 -12.45 3.04
CA GLU A 239 -0.09 -12.82 4.36
C GLU A 239 0.83 -13.87 4.99
N GLY A 240 0.90 -13.85 6.30
CA GLY A 240 1.65 -14.84 7.06
C GLY A 240 1.19 -14.92 8.51
N GLU A 241 1.58 -16.01 9.16
CA GLU A 241 1.41 -16.17 10.59
C GLU A 241 2.66 -15.67 11.30
N LEU A 242 2.50 -14.63 12.12
CA LEU A 242 3.56 -14.11 12.96
C LEU A 242 3.73 -14.98 14.20
N ARG A 243 4.99 -15.34 14.45
CA ARG A 243 5.48 -16.14 15.57
C ARG A 243 6.64 -15.46 16.29
N ASP A 244 6.95 -15.94 17.49
CA ASP A 244 8.11 -15.53 18.29
C ASP A 244 8.31 -14.01 18.34
N LEU A 245 7.30 -13.28 18.82
CA LEU A 245 7.31 -11.81 18.83
C LEU A 245 8.24 -11.28 19.92
N SER A 246 8.95 -10.21 19.59
CA SER A 246 9.71 -9.40 20.54
C SER A 246 9.54 -7.93 20.19
N PRO A 247 9.91 -7.00 21.09
CA PRO A 247 9.90 -5.57 20.77
C PRO A 247 10.74 -5.20 19.54
N LYS A 248 11.74 -6.00 19.13
CA LYS A 248 12.64 -5.67 18.01
C LYS A 248 12.50 -6.58 16.79
N GLY A 249 11.53 -7.47 16.78
CA GLY A 249 11.38 -8.38 15.65
C GLY A 249 10.45 -9.53 15.91
N CYS A 250 10.20 -10.30 14.87
CA CYS A 250 9.37 -11.48 14.91
C CYS A 250 9.85 -12.51 13.88
N ARG A 251 9.22 -13.68 13.90
CA ARG A 251 9.23 -14.64 12.82
C ARG A 251 7.91 -14.53 12.07
N VAL A 252 7.93 -14.70 10.75
CA VAL A 252 6.71 -14.80 9.93
C VAL A 252 6.76 -16.10 9.15
N ARG A 253 5.69 -16.89 9.22
CA ARG A 253 5.48 -18.07 8.40
C ARG A 253 4.58 -17.71 7.22
N SER A 254 5.09 -17.81 6.00
CA SER A 254 4.38 -17.49 4.76
C SER A 254 4.94 -18.29 3.59
N PHE A 255 4.12 -18.53 2.57
CA PHE A 255 4.55 -19.15 1.30
C PHE A 255 5.14 -18.14 0.32
N VAL A 256 5.05 -16.83 0.61
CA VAL A 256 5.63 -15.78 -0.23
C VAL A 256 7.15 -15.74 -0.03
N ALA A 257 7.89 -15.97 -1.12
CA ALA A 257 9.34 -15.91 -1.12
C ALA A 257 9.81 -14.45 -0.99
N VAL A 258 10.59 -14.16 0.06
CA VAL A 258 11.22 -12.86 0.31
C VAL A 258 12.73 -13.03 0.38
N LEU A 259 13.50 -12.01 -0.02
CA LEU A 259 14.96 -12.06 0.01
C LEU A 259 15.49 -11.46 1.33
N VAL A 260 16.60 -12.01 1.83
CA VAL A 260 17.33 -11.42 2.98
C VAL A 260 17.81 -10.01 2.62
N GLY A 261 17.68 -9.08 3.56
CA GLY A 261 18.00 -7.66 3.38
C GLY A 261 16.86 -6.82 2.80
N THR A 262 15.74 -7.45 2.42
CA THR A 262 14.58 -6.71 1.90
C THR A 262 13.90 -5.93 3.00
N ASP A 263 13.56 -4.67 2.72
CA ASP A 263 12.77 -3.82 3.60
C ASP A 263 11.28 -3.94 3.29
N LEU A 264 10.51 -4.13 4.36
CA LEU A 264 9.08 -4.40 4.34
C LEU A 264 8.36 -3.43 5.28
N GLU A 265 7.11 -3.16 4.97
CA GLU A 265 6.13 -2.73 5.96
C GLU A 265 5.40 -3.97 6.46
N CYS A 266 5.16 -4.06 7.77
CA CYS A 266 4.55 -5.21 8.39
C CYS A 266 3.41 -4.77 9.30
N CYS A 267 2.26 -5.44 9.20
CA CYS A 267 1.13 -5.25 10.09
C CYS A 267 0.95 -6.51 10.94
N ILE A 268 0.68 -6.31 12.23
CA ILE A 268 0.36 -7.38 13.18
C ILE A 268 -1.09 -7.17 13.64
N PHE A 269 -1.92 -8.20 13.57
CA PHE A 269 -3.31 -8.15 14.01
C PHE A 269 -3.45 -8.85 15.37
N PRO A 270 -3.42 -8.11 16.49
CA PRO A 270 -3.65 -8.69 17.81
C PRO A 270 -5.12 -9.13 17.93
N GLN A 271 -5.35 -10.42 18.21
CA GLN A 271 -6.69 -10.98 18.52
C GLN A 271 -7.78 -10.61 17.50
N ASP A 272 -7.44 -10.54 16.20
CA ASP A 272 -8.36 -10.17 15.10
C ASP A 272 -9.10 -8.84 15.31
N THR A 273 -8.54 -7.93 16.11
CA THR A 273 -9.10 -6.60 16.30
C THR A 273 -8.87 -5.70 15.07
N ALA A 274 -9.80 -4.77 14.85
CA ALA A 274 -9.77 -3.78 13.75
C ALA A 274 -8.60 -2.77 13.81
N ASN A 275 -7.68 -2.91 14.76
CA ASN A 275 -6.59 -1.97 14.99
C ASN A 275 -5.22 -2.66 14.92
N PRO A 276 -4.67 -2.88 13.72
CA PRO A 276 -3.39 -3.53 13.56
C PRO A 276 -2.23 -2.67 14.09
N PHE A 277 -1.20 -3.33 14.61
CA PHE A 277 0.08 -2.70 14.91
C PHE A 277 0.87 -2.56 13.61
N ILE A 278 1.03 -1.31 13.16
CA ILE A 278 1.76 -0.97 11.95
C ILE A 278 3.25 -0.80 12.28
N ILE A 279 4.08 -1.62 11.65
CA ILE A 279 5.53 -1.54 11.66
C ILE A 279 5.95 -0.91 10.33
N ASP A 280 6.28 0.38 10.39
CA ASP A 280 6.63 1.20 9.23
C ASP A 280 7.93 0.73 8.56
N GLY A 281 8.78 -0.05 9.24
CA GLY A 281 9.98 -0.62 8.66
C GLY A 281 10.43 -1.88 9.38
N ALA A 282 10.56 -2.95 8.62
CA ALA A 282 11.13 -4.21 9.05
C ALA A 282 12.06 -4.77 7.96
N THR A 283 13.24 -5.21 8.35
CA THR A 283 14.22 -5.80 7.43
C THR A 283 14.26 -7.31 7.60
N VAL A 284 14.19 -8.05 6.50
CA VAL A 284 14.35 -9.51 6.50
C VAL A 284 15.79 -9.86 6.88
N ARG A 285 15.98 -10.59 7.98
CA ARG A 285 17.30 -10.97 8.50
C ARG A 285 17.75 -12.37 8.10
N TRP A 286 16.80 -13.28 7.91
CA TRP A 286 17.04 -14.64 7.46
C TRP A 286 15.77 -15.19 6.82
N THR A 287 15.93 -16.19 5.96
CA THR A 287 14.86 -16.87 5.24
C THR A 287 15.05 -18.39 5.33
N SER A 288 13.92 -19.10 5.33
CA SER A 288 13.75 -20.55 5.35
C SER A 288 12.56 -20.86 4.41
N PRO A 289 12.39 -22.09 3.88
CA PRO A 289 11.42 -22.36 2.80
C PRO A 289 9.97 -21.90 3.04
N GLN A 290 9.52 -21.74 4.29
CA GLN A 290 8.18 -21.21 4.62
C GLN A 290 8.22 -20.16 5.73
N GLU A 291 9.41 -19.69 6.12
CA GLU A 291 9.55 -18.78 7.26
C GLU A 291 10.64 -17.76 7.02
N PHE A 292 10.50 -16.58 7.58
CA PHE A 292 11.55 -15.58 7.60
C PHE A 292 11.54 -14.80 8.91
N GLY A 293 12.70 -14.26 9.26
CA GLY A 293 12.86 -13.43 10.44
C GLY A 293 12.86 -11.95 10.08
N LEU A 294 12.07 -11.16 10.80
CA LEU A 294 12.03 -9.72 10.68
C LEU A 294 12.73 -9.07 11.87
N ALA A 295 13.61 -8.11 11.58
CA ALA A 295 14.05 -7.12 12.54
C ALA A 295 13.27 -5.83 12.31
N PHE A 296 12.63 -5.33 13.35
CA PHE A 296 11.92 -4.06 13.28
C PHE A 296 12.94 -2.92 13.31
N THR A 297 13.03 -2.19 12.20
CA THR A 297 13.98 -1.10 12.02
C THR A 297 13.32 0.26 12.24
N ASN A 298 12.01 0.35 12.01
CA ASN A 298 11.24 1.56 12.25
C ASN A 298 9.86 1.21 12.82
N VAL A 299 9.69 1.42 14.13
CA VAL A 299 8.43 1.25 14.85
C VAL A 299 8.14 2.52 15.62
N ARG A 300 6.91 3.02 15.51
CA ARG A 300 6.50 4.21 16.27
C ARG A 300 6.54 3.94 17.76
N PRO A 301 6.95 4.89 18.61
CA PRO A 301 7.10 4.66 20.05
C PRO A 301 5.84 4.13 20.74
N GLY A 302 4.66 4.60 20.33
CA GLY A 302 3.43 4.06 20.88
C GLY A 302 3.14 2.62 20.44
N VAL A 303 3.48 2.25 19.20
CA VAL A 303 3.31 0.88 18.70
C VAL A 303 4.34 -0.02 19.37
N GLN A 304 5.55 0.47 19.57
CA GLN A 304 6.59 -0.19 20.36
C GLN A 304 6.10 -0.51 21.78
N ARG A 305 5.42 0.43 22.45
CA ARG A 305 4.78 0.20 23.76
C ARG A 305 3.70 -0.86 23.69
N GLN A 306 2.84 -0.83 22.66
CA GLN A 306 1.78 -1.83 22.47
C GLN A 306 2.35 -3.24 22.21
N ILE A 307 3.38 -3.36 21.36
CA ILE A 307 4.10 -4.62 21.13
C ILE A 307 4.74 -5.11 22.43
N SER A 308 5.41 -4.22 23.16
CA SER A 308 6.05 -4.56 24.45
C SER A 308 5.02 -5.02 25.47
N GLN A 309 3.84 -4.38 25.52
CA GLN A 309 2.74 -4.79 26.38
C GLN A 309 2.19 -6.16 25.97
N LEU A 310 1.96 -6.38 24.68
CA LEU A 310 1.49 -7.66 24.16
C LEU A 310 2.46 -8.79 24.50
N CYS A 311 3.77 -8.58 24.33
CA CYS A 311 4.78 -9.53 24.73
C CYS A 311 4.71 -9.84 26.24
N ARG A 312 4.56 -8.83 27.10
CA ARG A 312 4.44 -9.05 28.55
C ARG A 312 3.19 -9.84 28.92
N THR A 313 2.05 -9.52 28.32
CA THR A 313 0.78 -10.22 28.59
C THR A 313 0.80 -11.67 28.10
N GLN A 314 1.51 -11.97 27.02
CA GLN A 314 1.61 -13.33 26.47
C GLN A 314 2.72 -14.17 27.12
N ALA A 315 3.57 -13.56 27.95
CA ALA A 315 4.64 -14.22 28.68
C ALA A 315 4.27 -14.54 30.14
N ALA A 316 3.15 -14.01 30.63
CA ALA A 316 2.57 -14.29 31.95
C ALA A 316 1.61 -15.48 31.87
#